data_AF-A0A9Q9IXK2-F1
#
_entry.id   AF-A0A9Q9IXK2-F1
#
_cell.length_a   1.000
_cell.length_b   1.000
_cell.length_c   1.000
_cell.angle_alpha   90.00
_cell.angle_beta   90.00
_cell.angle_gamma   90.00
#
_symmetry.space_group_name_H-M   'P 1'
#
loop_
_entity.id
_entity.type
_entity.pdbx_description
1 polymer ?
#
loop_
_entity_poly.entity_id
_entity_poly.type
_entity_poly.pdbx_seq_one_letter_code
_entity_poly.pdbx_strand_id
1 'polypeptide(L)'
;MTYRSRIAQCLVGSALLLSAGAAWSASFDCKQAGTPAEKRLCAVPALGNLDDQLDEAYRGVLETTPRTSVAAVRDQQRAWLRQRNACAQDAKMDDCLQRSLKARVDALSKALNGQQQTLDRIIAGVPKAPADAARQLQGYDAPLASAWLAYLHQFVPAAGVDAVLATSRFDSARSALRKTDTFAASLLDDVEGTPAMQQQERVLTLLRMWIERDDSTQRPYVHCFVFAAVGEPAYDAFGPLYGSTRDSFAPICEPPGGLFALPSWKQLDDGFSGLLEALGKDAGTIRYASYAEWRIIALRAAVSPLLYLQPDLRKRYGNDPDQAIAAWSAEDSDWPAAERKAVRALLPKVRADTAAWLVREKRMPAKQADQVAAAIVAAWVNARLDFAG
;
A
#
# COMPACT_ATOMS: atom_id res chain seq x y z
N MET A 1 3.50 -43.85 -64.47
CA MET A 1 2.28 -43.31 -63.87
C MET A 1 1.55 -44.45 -63.17
N THR A 2 0.99 -44.17 -61.98
CA THR A 2 0.16 -45.02 -61.09
C THR A 2 0.91 -46.19 -60.41
N TYR A 3 0.67 -46.62 -59.15
CA TYR A 3 -0.16 -46.16 -58.03
C TYR A 3 0.32 -46.87 -56.74
N ARG A 4 0.23 -46.19 -55.59
CA ARG A 4 -0.07 -46.68 -54.23
C ARG A 4 0.55 -48.01 -53.72
N SER A 5 1.40 -47.91 -52.70
CA SER A 5 1.65 -49.00 -51.75
C SER A 5 0.83 -48.81 -50.46
N ARG A 6 0.35 -49.93 -49.93
CA ARG A 6 -0.55 -50.11 -48.79
C ARG A 6 0.24 -50.49 -47.53
N ILE A 7 -0.27 -50.04 -46.38
CA ILE A 7 -0.35 -50.71 -45.06
C ILE A 7 0.97 -51.20 -44.42
N ALA A 8 1.30 -50.62 -43.25
CA ALA A 8 1.92 -51.29 -42.10
C ALA A 8 1.64 -50.42 -40.85
N GLN A 9 0.70 -50.81 -39.99
CA GLN A 9 0.86 -51.65 -38.78
C GLN A 9 1.17 -50.85 -37.49
N CYS A 10 0.33 -51.13 -36.50
CA CYS A 10 0.25 -50.58 -35.16
C CYS A 10 1.56 -50.62 -34.36
N LEU A 11 1.82 -49.55 -33.59
CA LEU A 11 2.48 -49.67 -32.29
C LEU A 11 1.73 -48.83 -31.26
N VAL A 12 1.13 -49.54 -30.31
CA VAL A 12 0.53 -49.03 -29.07
C VAL A 12 1.66 -48.45 -28.23
N GLY A 13 1.73 -47.12 -28.14
CA GLY A 13 2.64 -46.40 -27.26
C GLY A 13 1.88 -45.89 -26.04
N SER A 14 2.02 -46.59 -24.92
CA SER A 14 1.51 -46.18 -23.61
C SER A 14 2.06 -44.80 -23.23
N ALA A 15 1.22 -43.77 -23.31
CA ALA A 15 1.52 -42.48 -22.73
C ALA A 15 1.43 -42.62 -21.20
N LEU A 16 2.57 -42.78 -20.53
CA LEU A 16 2.68 -42.46 -19.11
C LEU A 16 2.34 -40.98 -18.96
N LEU A 17 1.13 -40.70 -18.51
CA LEU A 17 0.76 -39.41 -17.95
C LEU A 17 1.56 -39.24 -16.66
N LEU A 18 2.73 -38.60 -16.78
CA LEU A 18 3.41 -37.96 -15.66
C LEU A 18 2.51 -36.82 -15.19
N SER A 19 1.59 -37.16 -14.29
CA SER A 19 0.92 -36.20 -13.42
C SER A 19 2.01 -35.54 -12.58
N ALA A 20 2.58 -34.44 -13.07
CA ALA A 20 3.26 -33.49 -12.21
C ALA A 20 2.20 -32.89 -11.28
N GLY A 21 1.85 -33.65 -10.24
CA GLY A 21 1.08 -33.12 -9.13
C GLY A 21 1.87 -31.93 -8.60
N ALA A 22 1.26 -30.74 -8.60
CA ALA A 22 1.76 -29.63 -7.84
C ALA A 22 2.13 -30.17 -6.46
N ALA A 23 3.40 -30.09 -6.09
CA ALA A 23 3.84 -30.45 -4.76
C ALA A 23 3.20 -29.42 -3.82
N TRP A 24 2.00 -29.73 -3.33
CA TRP A 24 1.33 -28.97 -2.30
C TRP A 24 2.19 -29.13 -1.05
N SER A 25 2.98 -28.11 -0.77
CA SER A 25 3.80 -28.04 0.42
C SER A 25 2.94 -27.54 1.56
N ALA A 26 3.15 -28.09 2.75
CA ALA A 26 2.80 -27.41 3.99
C ALA A 26 3.76 -26.21 4.20
N SER A 27 3.66 -25.50 5.32
CA SER A 27 4.47 -24.30 5.58
C SER A 27 5.97 -24.61 5.81
N PHE A 28 6.36 -25.88 5.64
CA PHE A 28 7.69 -26.45 5.82
C PHE A 28 8.01 -27.45 4.71
N ASP A 29 9.30 -27.79 4.54
CA ASP A 29 9.73 -28.79 3.56
C ASP A 29 9.18 -30.18 3.91
N CYS A 30 8.23 -30.65 3.10
CA CYS A 30 7.60 -31.96 3.29
C CYS A 30 8.56 -33.15 3.26
N LYS A 31 9.77 -33.01 2.72
CA LYS A 31 10.81 -34.04 2.80
C LYS A 31 11.37 -34.19 4.22
N GLN A 32 11.20 -33.17 5.05
CA GLN A 32 11.66 -33.11 6.44
C GLN A 32 10.55 -33.44 7.45
N ALA A 33 9.35 -33.84 6.98
CA ALA A 33 8.23 -34.21 7.84
C ALA A 33 8.58 -35.40 8.76
N GLY A 34 8.69 -35.13 10.07
CA GLY A 34 9.13 -36.10 11.07
C GLY A 34 8.00 -36.84 11.76
N THR A 35 6.83 -36.20 11.89
CA THR A 35 5.68 -36.75 12.62
C THR A 35 4.58 -37.28 11.70
N PRO A 36 3.73 -38.22 12.15
CA PRO A 36 2.57 -38.65 11.35
C PRO A 36 1.64 -37.49 10.99
N ALA A 37 1.48 -36.53 11.91
CA ALA A 37 0.71 -35.31 11.67
C ALA A 37 1.29 -34.51 10.49
N GLU A 38 2.59 -34.20 10.51
CA GLU A 38 3.28 -33.47 9.43
C GLU A 38 3.19 -34.20 8.09
N LYS A 39 3.41 -35.52 8.08
CA LYS A 39 3.23 -36.33 6.87
C LYS A 39 1.81 -36.22 6.33
N ARG A 40 0.80 -36.14 7.21
CA ARG A 40 -0.59 -35.97 6.81
C ARG A 40 -0.89 -34.58 6.28
N LEU A 41 -0.32 -33.53 6.87
CA LEU A 41 -0.39 -32.15 6.34
C LEU A 41 0.14 -32.08 4.90
N CYS A 42 1.29 -32.71 4.66
CA CYS A 42 1.90 -32.79 3.33
C CYS A 42 1.10 -33.64 2.32
N ALA A 43 0.37 -34.65 2.80
CA ALA A 43 -0.40 -35.54 1.93
C ALA A 43 -1.79 -35.00 1.58
N VAL A 44 -2.34 -34.07 2.36
CA VAL A 44 -3.70 -33.54 2.21
C VAL A 44 -3.65 -32.04 1.92
N PRO A 45 -3.89 -31.60 0.67
CA PRO A 45 -3.79 -30.18 0.32
C PRO A 45 -4.65 -29.25 1.16
N ALA A 46 -5.87 -29.65 1.53
CA ALA A 46 -6.73 -28.84 2.39
C ALA A 46 -6.15 -28.61 3.80
N LEU A 47 -5.35 -29.55 4.31
CA LEU A 47 -4.63 -29.39 5.59
C LEU A 47 -3.35 -28.59 5.41
N GLY A 48 -2.62 -28.78 4.32
CA GLY A 48 -1.46 -27.96 3.95
C GLY A 48 -1.81 -26.47 3.86
N ASN A 49 -2.91 -26.13 3.17
CA ASN A 49 -3.38 -24.74 3.06
C ASN A 49 -3.73 -24.12 4.42
N LEU A 50 -4.27 -24.91 5.37
CA LEU A 50 -4.55 -24.44 6.73
C LEU A 50 -3.26 -24.23 7.53
N ASP A 51 -2.24 -25.05 7.29
CA ASP A 51 -0.91 -24.91 7.90
C ASP A 51 -0.20 -23.66 7.38
N ASP A 52 -0.31 -23.36 6.07
CA ASP A 52 0.22 -22.12 5.48
C ASP A 52 -0.41 -20.87 6.09
N GLN A 53 -1.75 -20.84 6.21
CA GLN A 53 -2.47 -19.74 6.87
C GLN A 53 -2.05 -19.57 8.33
N LEU A 54 -1.79 -20.69 9.01
CA LEU A 54 -1.34 -20.69 10.40
C LEU A 54 0.07 -20.15 10.54
N ASP A 55 1.00 -20.53 9.67
CA ASP A 55 2.37 -20.01 9.66
C ASP A 55 2.38 -18.51 9.38
N GLU A 56 1.60 -18.05 8.39
CA GLU A 56 1.45 -16.64 8.08
C GLU A 56 0.97 -15.84 9.29
N ALA A 57 -0.14 -16.26 9.92
CA ALA A 57 -0.66 -15.60 11.12
C ALA A 57 0.36 -15.65 12.28
N TYR A 58 1.06 -16.78 12.46
CA TYR A 58 2.07 -16.93 13.50
C TYR A 58 3.25 -15.98 13.30
N ARG A 59 3.79 -15.86 12.07
CA ARG A 59 4.86 -14.91 11.75
C ARG A 59 4.41 -13.47 12.00
N GLY A 60 3.20 -13.12 11.57
CA GLY A 60 2.61 -11.80 11.84
C GLY A 60 2.53 -11.49 13.33
N VAL A 61 2.08 -12.46 14.16
CA VAL A 61 2.06 -12.29 15.62
C VAL A 61 3.47 -12.06 16.16
N LEU A 62 4.47 -12.84 15.71
CA LEU A 62 5.85 -12.66 16.18
C LEU A 62 6.42 -11.29 15.82
N GLU A 63 6.13 -10.79 14.61
CA GLU A 63 6.60 -9.49 14.15
C GLU A 63 5.94 -8.32 14.87
N THR A 64 4.66 -8.45 15.24
CA THR A 64 3.88 -7.39 15.89
C THR A 64 3.88 -7.49 17.42
N THR A 65 4.50 -8.51 18.02
CA THR A 65 4.59 -8.69 19.46
C THR A 65 5.81 -7.95 20.05
N PRO A 66 5.68 -7.26 21.20
CA PRO A 66 6.82 -6.69 21.91
C PRO A 66 7.88 -7.74 22.23
N ARG A 67 9.16 -7.36 22.13
CA ARG A 67 10.32 -8.26 22.34
C ARG A 67 10.22 -9.09 23.62
N THR A 68 9.73 -8.50 24.71
CA THR A 68 9.56 -9.14 26.01
C THR A 68 8.54 -10.29 26.02
N SER A 69 7.60 -10.30 25.07
CA SER A 69 6.50 -11.26 25.01
C SER A 69 6.67 -12.34 23.93
N VAL A 70 7.65 -12.18 23.02
CA VAL A 70 7.92 -13.11 21.90
C VAL A 70 8.23 -14.53 22.39
N ALA A 71 8.96 -14.66 23.50
CA ALA A 71 9.28 -15.98 24.07
C ALA A 71 8.01 -16.76 24.47
N ALA A 72 7.05 -16.09 25.11
CA ALA A 72 5.78 -16.68 25.51
C ALA A 72 4.94 -17.13 24.30
N VAL A 73 4.92 -16.34 23.22
CA VAL A 73 4.23 -16.72 21.97
C VAL A 73 4.83 -18.00 21.38
N ARG A 74 6.17 -18.12 21.37
CA ARG A 74 6.87 -19.33 20.90
C ARG A 74 6.58 -20.54 21.78
N ASP A 75 6.50 -20.37 23.10
CA ASP A 75 6.13 -21.44 24.03
C ASP A 75 4.71 -21.95 23.80
N GLN A 76 3.76 -21.03 23.62
CA GLN A 76 2.38 -21.37 23.28
C GLN A 76 2.29 -22.14 21.96
N GLN A 77 3.05 -21.74 20.93
CA GLN A 77 3.08 -22.45 19.66
C GLN A 77 3.68 -23.86 19.80
N ARG A 78 4.77 -24.03 20.54
CA ARG A 78 5.36 -25.35 20.83
C ARG A 78 4.40 -26.25 21.60
N ALA A 79 3.66 -25.70 22.56
CA ALA A 79 2.64 -26.43 23.29
C ALA A 79 1.51 -26.89 22.37
N TRP A 80 1.03 -26.01 21.50
CA TRP A 80 0.03 -26.35 20.49
C TRP A 80 0.52 -27.42 19.51
N LEU A 81 1.76 -27.38 19.06
CA LEU A 81 2.33 -28.43 18.17
C LEU A 81 2.26 -29.83 18.82
N ARG A 82 2.48 -29.94 20.13
CA ARG A 82 2.30 -31.21 20.87
C ARG A 82 0.84 -31.67 20.86
N GLN A 83 -0.10 -30.75 21.02
CA GLN A 83 -1.55 -31.05 20.96
C GLN A 83 -1.97 -31.49 19.55
N ARG A 84 -1.52 -30.78 18.51
CA ARG A 84 -1.73 -31.15 17.10
C ARG A 84 -1.20 -32.56 16.81
N ASN A 85 0.01 -32.88 17.28
CA ASN A 85 0.63 -34.17 17.02
C ASN A 85 -0.11 -35.34 17.69
N ALA A 86 -0.87 -35.09 18.77
CA ALA A 86 -1.73 -36.11 19.39
C ALA A 86 -2.88 -36.57 18.47
N CYS A 87 -3.27 -35.78 17.46
CA CYS A 87 -4.25 -36.19 16.44
C CYS A 87 -3.85 -37.45 15.67
N ALA A 88 -2.55 -37.82 15.66
CA ALA A 88 -2.10 -39.09 15.07
C ALA A 88 -2.68 -40.33 15.77
N GLN A 89 -3.20 -40.18 16.99
CA GLN A 89 -3.86 -41.26 17.74
C GLN A 89 -5.40 -41.24 17.58
N ASP A 90 -5.95 -40.23 16.91
CA ASP A 90 -7.39 -40.10 16.68
C ASP A 90 -7.82 -41.01 15.51
N ALA A 91 -8.89 -41.78 15.69
CA ALA A 91 -9.46 -42.63 14.65
C ALA A 91 -9.88 -41.84 13.40
N LYS A 92 -10.17 -40.55 13.55
CA LYS A 92 -10.46 -39.57 12.50
C LYS A 92 -9.39 -38.47 12.48
N MET A 93 -8.15 -38.86 12.22
CA MET A 93 -6.98 -37.98 12.20
C MET A 93 -7.18 -36.67 11.41
N ASP A 94 -7.76 -36.74 10.22
CA ASP A 94 -7.99 -35.55 9.37
C ASP A 94 -8.96 -34.56 10.01
N ASP A 95 -10.06 -35.05 10.57
CA ASP A 95 -11.03 -34.21 11.27
C ASP A 95 -10.41 -33.57 12.51
N CYS A 96 -9.56 -34.31 13.24
CA CYS A 96 -8.82 -33.78 14.38
C CYS A 96 -7.84 -32.67 13.96
N LEU A 97 -7.02 -32.93 12.93
CA LEU A 97 -6.06 -31.95 12.40
C LEU A 97 -6.79 -30.71 11.87
N GLN A 98 -7.86 -30.90 11.10
CA GLN A 98 -8.64 -29.80 10.56
C GLN A 98 -9.20 -28.91 11.66
N ARG A 99 -9.78 -29.48 12.72
CA ARG A 99 -10.28 -28.70 13.87
C ARG A 99 -9.14 -27.99 14.60
N SER A 100 -8.02 -28.67 14.83
CA SER A 100 -6.87 -28.13 15.56
C SER A 100 -6.23 -26.95 14.82
N LEU A 101 -6.01 -27.09 13.50
CA LEU A 101 -5.46 -26.03 12.64
C LEU A 101 -6.40 -24.83 12.58
N LYS A 102 -7.69 -25.04 12.27
CA LYS A 102 -8.67 -23.95 12.20
C LYS A 102 -8.74 -23.16 13.50
N ALA A 103 -8.86 -23.84 14.64
CA ALA A 103 -8.90 -23.18 15.94
C ALA A 103 -7.62 -22.38 16.25
N ARG A 104 -6.45 -22.85 15.77
CA ARG A 104 -5.20 -22.14 15.97
C ARG A 104 -5.04 -20.96 15.04
N VAL A 105 -5.43 -21.08 13.77
CA VAL A 105 -5.53 -19.95 12.82
C VAL A 105 -6.39 -18.86 13.43
N ASP A 106 -7.60 -19.18 13.87
CA ASP A 106 -8.51 -18.19 14.48
C ASP A 106 -7.89 -17.50 15.71
N ALA A 107 -7.23 -18.27 16.58
CA ALA A 107 -6.56 -17.74 17.77
C ALA A 107 -5.38 -16.81 17.41
N LEU A 108 -4.57 -17.18 16.42
CA LEU A 108 -3.44 -16.37 15.96
C LEU A 108 -3.91 -15.12 15.22
N SER A 109 -4.91 -15.22 14.35
CA SER A 109 -5.50 -14.06 13.67
C SER A 109 -6.09 -13.07 14.66
N LYS A 110 -6.79 -13.55 15.71
CA LYS A 110 -7.28 -12.68 16.79
C LYS A 110 -6.14 -12.02 17.57
N ALA A 111 -5.08 -12.76 17.87
CA ALA A 111 -3.90 -12.23 18.53
C ALA A 111 -3.20 -11.17 17.67
N LEU A 112 -3.01 -11.44 16.38
CA LEU A 112 -2.42 -10.54 15.39
C LEU A 112 -3.19 -9.23 15.33
N ASN A 113 -4.51 -9.27 15.15
CA ASN A 113 -5.36 -8.09 15.14
C ASN A 113 -5.20 -7.26 16.42
N GLY A 114 -5.15 -7.92 17.59
CA GLY A 114 -4.94 -7.24 18.87
C GLY A 114 -3.57 -6.58 19.00
N GLN A 115 -2.51 -7.21 18.47
CA GLN A 115 -1.15 -6.64 18.45
C GLN A 115 -1.06 -5.46 17.47
N GLN A 116 -1.61 -5.58 16.26
CA GLN A 116 -1.69 -4.50 15.28
C GLN A 116 -2.42 -3.28 15.86
N GLN A 117 -3.60 -3.48 16.46
CA GLN A 117 -4.35 -2.41 17.13
C GLN A 117 -3.57 -1.75 18.27
N THR A 118 -2.68 -2.49 18.95
CA THR A 118 -1.82 -1.93 19.99
C THR A 118 -0.73 -1.05 19.39
N LEU A 119 -0.05 -1.54 18.34
CA LEU A 119 0.94 -0.77 17.61
C LEU A 119 0.33 0.51 17.01
N ASP A 120 -0.89 0.43 16.47
CA ASP A 120 -1.64 1.56 15.92
C ASP A 120 -1.96 2.63 16.94
N ARG A 121 -2.37 2.24 18.15
CA ARG A 121 -2.61 3.18 19.24
C ARG A 121 -1.34 3.91 19.64
N ILE A 122 -0.19 3.24 19.60
CA ILE A 122 1.11 3.88 19.87
C ILE A 122 1.42 4.91 18.77
N ILE A 123 1.28 4.53 17.50
CA ILE A 123 1.54 5.41 16.34
C ILE A 123 0.58 6.62 16.34
N ALA A 124 -0.71 6.40 16.55
CA ALA A 124 -1.70 7.47 16.64
C ALA A 124 -1.46 8.43 17.81
N GLY A 125 -0.72 8.00 18.83
CA GLY A 125 -0.29 8.83 19.96
C GLY A 125 0.86 9.80 19.64
N VAL A 126 1.59 9.61 18.53
CA VAL A 126 2.78 10.39 18.18
C VAL A 126 2.53 11.91 18.19
N PRO A 127 1.45 12.47 17.60
CA PRO A 127 1.24 13.92 17.62
C PRO A 127 1.03 14.51 19.03
N LYS A 128 0.58 13.69 19.99
CA LYS A 128 0.23 14.14 21.35
C LYS A 128 1.35 13.90 22.35
N ALA A 129 2.02 12.74 22.26
CA ALA A 129 3.03 12.29 23.21
C ALA A 129 4.17 11.56 22.48
N PRO A 130 4.98 12.28 21.67
CA PRO A 130 5.96 11.66 20.78
C PRO A 130 7.06 10.88 21.54
N ALA A 131 7.50 11.37 22.70
CA ALA A 131 8.49 10.66 23.53
C ALA A 131 7.95 9.35 24.12
N ASP A 132 6.68 9.34 24.53
CA ASP A 132 6.03 8.12 25.04
C ASP A 132 5.80 7.09 23.93
N ALA A 133 5.41 7.56 22.74
CA ALA A 133 5.27 6.70 21.57
C ALA A 133 6.61 6.09 21.17
N ALA A 134 7.68 6.89 21.10
CA ALA A 134 9.03 6.43 20.82
C ALA A 134 9.48 5.35 21.80
N ARG A 135 9.31 5.58 23.11
CA ARG A 135 9.69 4.60 24.16
C ARG A 135 8.96 3.27 24.00
N GLN A 136 7.67 3.31 23.67
CA GLN A 136 6.88 2.09 23.45
C GLN A 136 7.32 1.36 22.18
N LEU A 137 7.57 2.09 21.07
CA LEU A 137 8.04 1.52 19.80
C LEU A 137 9.41 0.84 19.93
N GLN A 138 10.30 1.32 20.81
CA GLN A 138 11.59 0.68 21.09
C GLN A 138 11.44 -0.76 21.61
N GLY A 139 10.31 -1.07 22.26
CA GLY A 139 9.98 -2.41 22.73
C GLY A 139 9.69 -3.42 21.62
N TYR A 140 9.53 -2.98 20.37
CA TYR A 140 9.23 -3.82 19.22
C TYR A 140 10.48 -4.06 18.37
N ASP A 141 10.59 -5.25 17.80
CA ASP A 141 11.56 -5.59 16.75
C ASP A 141 10.96 -5.49 15.34
N ALA A 142 9.65 -5.24 15.25
CA ALA A 142 8.93 -5.09 14.01
C ALA A 142 9.64 -4.11 13.07
N PRO A 143 9.77 -4.42 11.77
CA PRO A 143 10.32 -3.48 10.81
C PRO A 143 9.52 -2.18 10.71
N LEU A 144 8.18 -2.24 10.83
CA LEU A 144 7.34 -1.05 10.87
C LEU A 144 7.65 -0.15 12.07
N ALA A 145 7.81 -0.72 13.27
CA ALA A 145 8.19 0.06 14.46
C ALA A 145 9.59 0.67 14.31
N SER A 146 10.51 -0.04 13.65
CA SER A 146 11.85 0.45 13.35
C SER A 146 11.83 1.60 12.34
N ALA A 147 11.00 1.53 11.29
CA ALA A 147 10.78 2.63 10.36
C ALA A 147 10.18 3.87 11.05
N TRP A 148 9.23 3.68 11.97
CA TRP A 148 8.70 4.77 12.79
C TRP A 148 9.75 5.41 13.69
N LEU A 149 10.66 4.66 14.30
CA LEU A 149 11.74 5.23 15.11
C LEU A 149 12.69 6.09 14.25
N ALA A 150 13.01 5.66 13.02
CA ALA A 150 13.77 6.47 12.08
C ALA A 150 13.01 7.77 11.69
N TYR A 151 11.70 7.67 11.43
CA TYR A 151 10.85 8.83 11.19
C TYR A 151 10.84 9.82 12.37
N LEU A 152 10.66 9.31 13.59
CA LEU A 152 10.58 10.13 14.80
C LEU A 152 11.89 10.90 15.03
N HIS A 153 13.04 10.26 14.81
CA HIS A 153 14.32 10.95 14.86
C HIS A 153 14.43 12.06 13.81
N GLN A 154 14.04 11.77 12.57
CA GLN A 154 14.22 12.68 11.44
C GLN A 154 13.26 13.89 11.47
N PHE A 155 12.03 13.71 11.93
CA PHE A 155 10.96 14.71 11.79
C PHE A 155 10.32 15.16 13.10
N VAL A 156 10.59 14.48 14.23
CA VAL A 156 9.95 14.78 15.52
C VAL A 156 10.99 14.88 16.64
N PRO A 157 11.76 15.98 16.74
CA PRO A 157 12.82 16.11 17.76
C PRO A 157 12.33 15.86 19.20
N ALA A 158 11.10 16.23 19.51
CA ALA A 158 10.46 15.99 20.81
C ALA A 158 10.26 14.50 21.17
N ALA A 159 10.45 13.59 20.21
CA ALA A 159 10.41 12.15 20.45
C ALA A 159 11.66 11.64 21.18
N GLY A 160 12.78 12.38 21.15
CA GLY A 160 14.01 12.02 21.86
C GLY A 160 14.68 10.74 21.38
N VAL A 161 14.44 10.31 20.14
CA VAL A 161 15.15 9.18 19.52
C VAL A 161 16.55 9.64 19.11
N ASP A 162 17.59 9.02 19.64
CA ASP A 162 18.97 9.37 19.31
C ASP A 162 19.38 8.84 17.91
N ALA A 163 20.42 9.45 17.33
CA ALA A 163 20.87 9.14 15.98
C ALA A 163 21.37 7.69 15.82
N VAL A 164 22.05 7.14 16.84
CA VAL A 164 22.60 5.77 16.78
C VAL A 164 21.47 4.75 16.72
N LEU A 165 20.47 4.91 17.59
CA LEU A 165 19.26 4.10 17.56
C LEU A 165 18.52 4.27 16.24
N ALA A 166 18.33 5.49 15.76
CA ALA A 166 17.62 5.76 14.50
C ALA A 166 18.28 5.08 13.30
N THR A 167 19.61 5.21 13.15
CA THR A 167 20.37 4.55 12.08
C THR A 167 20.25 3.03 12.17
N SER A 168 20.44 2.45 13.36
CA SER A 168 20.31 1.01 13.56
C SER A 168 18.91 0.49 13.18
N ARG A 169 17.86 1.26 13.54
CA ARG A 169 16.47 0.90 13.22
C ARG A 169 16.15 1.05 11.74
N PHE A 170 16.64 2.10 11.09
CA PHE A 170 16.54 2.25 9.64
C PHE A 170 17.19 1.08 8.90
N ASP A 171 18.43 0.71 9.27
CA ASP A 171 19.15 -0.40 8.64
C ASP A 171 18.45 -1.75 8.87
N SER A 172 17.94 -1.99 10.07
CA SER A 172 17.15 -3.19 10.38
C SER A 172 15.91 -3.28 9.49
N ALA A 173 15.14 -2.20 9.39
CA ALA A 173 13.93 -2.16 8.56
C ALA A 173 14.25 -2.29 7.06
N ARG A 174 15.31 -1.64 6.57
CA ARG A 174 15.77 -1.76 5.18
C ARG A 174 16.25 -3.18 4.85
N SER A 175 17.01 -3.79 5.76
CA SER A 175 17.48 -5.18 5.61
C SER A 175 16.31 -6.17 5.59
N ALA A 176 15.32 -5.98 6.48
CA ALA A 176 14.10 -6.79 6.46
C ALA A 176 13.36 -6.62 5.13
N LEU A 177 13.24 -5.40 4.61
CA LEU A 177 12.58 -5.12 3.34
C LEU A 177 13.29 -5.83 2.19
N ARG A 178 14.61 -5.78 2.13
CA ARG A 178 15.42 -6.45 1.10
C ARG A 178 15.19 -7.97 1.06
N LYS A 179 14.94 -8.61 2.21
CA LYS A 179 14.65 -10.05 2.26
C LYS A 179 13.28 -10.41 1.68
N THR A 180 12.33 -9.47 1.74
CA THR A 180 10.93 -9.70 1.35
C THR A 180 10.58 -9.10 -0.01
N ASP A 181 11.25 -8.04 -0.42
CA ASP A 181 11.00 -7.27 -1.64
C ASP A 181 12.27 -6.55 -2.07
N THR A 182 13.07 -7.21 -2.90
CA THR A 182 14.36 -6.69 -3.37
C THR A 182 14.19 -5.45 -4.25
N PHE A 183 13.10 -5.35 -5.01
CA PHE A 183 12.82 -4.22 -5.88
C PHE A 183 12.49 -2.97 -5.08
N ALA A 184 11.55 -3.06 -4.13
CA ALA A 184 11.24 -1.94 -3.23
C ALA A 184 12.49 -1.50 -2.45
N ALA A 185 13.28 -2.46 -1.94
CA ALA A 185 14.53 -2.14 -1.26
C ALA A 185 15.55 -1.44 -2.15
N SER A 186 15.63 -1.78 -3.44
CA SER A 186 16.57 -1.13 -4.38
C SER A 186 16.24 0.34 -4.64
N LEU A 187 15.00 0.78 -4.41
CA LEU A 187 14.64 2.19 -4.50
C LEU A 187 15.25 3.02 -3.36
N LEU A 188 15.66 2.40 -2.25
CA LEU A 188 16.29 3.07 -1.11
C LEU A 188 17.83 3.07 -1.17
N ASP A 189 18.38 2.38 -2.15
CA ASP A 189 19.81 2.24 -2.35
C ASP A 189 20.33 3.36 -3.25
N ASP A 190 21.56 3.78 -3.00
CA ASP A 190 22.26 4.71 -3.89
C ASP A 190 22.74 3.91 -5.11
N VAL A 191 21.92 3.87 -6.16
CA VAL A 191 22.25 3.18 -7.42
C VAL A 191 23.08 4.11 -8.32
N GLU A 192 24.12 3.58 -8.96
CA GLU A 192 24.94 4.35 -9.90
C GLU A 192 24.09 4.95 -11.03
N GLY A 193 24.22 6.26 -11.26
CA GLY A 193 23.51 6.99 -12.32
C GLY A 193 22.20 7.66 -11.89
N THR A 194 21.71 7.39 -10.69
CA THR A 194 20.57 8.10 -10.08
C THR A 194 21.04 9.01 -8.94
N PRO A 195 20.52 10.25 -8.81
CA PRO A 195 20.79 11.07 -7.63
C PRO A 195 20.40 10.32 -6.37
N ALA A 196 21.30 10.27 -5.37
CA ALA A 196 20.99 9.71 -4.07
C ALA A 196 19.76 10.43 -3.48
N MET A 197 18.75 9.67 -3.08
CA MET A 197 17.61 10.22 -2.37
C MET A 197 18.09 10.96 -1.13
N GLN A 198 17.53 12.13 -0.86
CA GLN A 198 17.87 12.86 0.37
C GLN A 198 17.50 12.01 1.59
N GLN A 199 18.24 12.15 2.69
CA GLN A 199 18.01 11.33 3.88
C GLN A 199 16.55 11.38 4.37
N GLN A 200 15.89 12.54 4.28
CA GLN A 200 14.47 12.71 4.60
C GLN A 200 13.56 11.85 3.73
N GLU A 201 13.81 11.85 2.42
CA GLU A 201 13.06 11.08 1.43
C GLU A 201 13.23 9.58 1.67
N ARG A 202 14.46 9.11 1.94
CA ARG A 202 14.73 7.70 2.25
C ARG A 202 13.96 7.21 3.47
N VAL A 203 13.90 8.03 4.54
CA VAL A 203 13.16 7.69 5.76
C VAL A 203 11.66 7.62 5.50
N LEU A 204 11.10 8.58 4.75
CA LEU A 204 9.67 8.60 4.43
C LEU A 204 9.28 7.46 3.49
N THR A 205 10.10 7.17 2.47
CA THR A 205 9.86 6.07 1.52
C THR A 205 9.97 4.71 2.21
N LEU A 206 10.96 4.51 3.09
CA LEU A 206 11.03 3.30 3.91
C LEU A 206 9.80 3.17 4.82
N LEU A 207 9.36 4.26 5.45
CA LEU A 207 8.16 4.27 6.28
C LEU A 207 6.93 3.88 5.46
N ARG A 208 6.74 4.48 4.28
CA ARG A 208 5.66 4.10 3.37
C ARG A 208 5.71 2.62 3.02
N MET A 209 6.87 2.10 2.60
CA MET A 209 7.02 0.70 2.18
C MET A 209 6.62 -0.27 3.29
N TRP A 210 6.78 0.10 4.56
CA TRP A 210 6.29 -0.71 5.67
C TRP A 210 4.82 -0.51 6.01
N ILE A 211 4.25 0.66 5.74
CA ILE A 211 2.81 0.91 5.91
C ILE A 211 2.00 0.20 4.82
N GLU A 212 2.44 0.26 3.55
CA GLU A 212 1.70 -0.29 2.40
C GLU A 212 1.65 -1.82 2.37
N ARG A 213 2.50 -2.48 3.17
CA ARG A 213 2.57 -3.95 3.30
C ARG A 213 1.58 -4.52 4.31
N ASP A 214 0.88 -3.66 5.03
CA ASP A 214 -0.20 -4.09 5.92
C ASP A 214 -1.44 -4.39 5.08
N ASP A 215 -1.76 -5.67 4.94
CA ASP A 215 -2.89 -6.19 4.16
C ASP A 215 -4.22 -6.13 4.93
N SER A 216 -4.22 -5.60 6.16
CA SER A 216 -5.43 -5.49 6.94
C SER A 216 -6.38 -4.44 6.37
N THR A 217 -7.45 -4.92 5.74
CA THR A 217 -8.51 -4.11 5.11
C THR A 217 -9.26 -3.16 6.06
N GLN A 218 -8.95 -3.19 7.36
CA GLN A 218 -9.63 -2.42 8.41
C GLN A 218 -8.70 -1.50 9.21
N ARG A 219 -7.42 -1.38 8.83
CA ARG A 219 -6.49 -0.56 9.62
C ARG A 219 -6.85 0.92 9.52
N PRO A 220 -7.05 1.62 10.64
CA PRO A 220 -7.20 3.07 10.61
C PRO A 220 -5.92 3.70 10.04
N TYR A 221 -6.08 4.76 9.25
CA TYR A 221 -4.95 5.52 8.71
C TYR A 221 -4.22 6.34 9.81
N VAL A 222 -3.55 5.66 10.74
CA VAL A 222 -2.89 6.26 11.91
C VAL A 222 -1.67 7.12 11.52
N HIS A 223 -1.17 6.98 10.30
CA HIS A 223 -0.04 7.75 9.78
C HIS A 223 -0.45 9.10 9.15
N CYS A 224 -1.74 9.41 8.95
CA CYS A 224 -2.13 10.60 8.19
C CYS A 224 -1.60 11.93 8.73
N PHE A 225 -1.27 12.00 10.02
CA PHE A 225 -0.69 13.21 10.59
C PHE A 225 0.65 13.57 9.93
N VAL A 226 1.37 12.60 9.34
CA VAL A 226 2.65 12.78 8.66
C VAL A 226 2.53 13.83 7.55
N PHE A 227 1.44 13.83 6.77
CA PHE A 227 1.23 14.76 5.66
C PHE A 227 1.14 16.23 6.13
N ALA A 228 0.43 16.47 7.24
CA ALA A 228 0.33 17.82 7.81
C ALA A 228 1.62 18.24 8.53
N ALA A 229 2.32 17.29 9.17
CA ALA A 229 3.52 17.56 9.96
C ALA A 229 4.77 17.80 9.10
N VAL A 230 4.90 17.10 7.97
CA VAL A 230 6.10 17.10 7.12
C VAL A 230 5.91 17.94 5.85
N GLY A 231 4.71 17.99 5.28
CA GLY A 231 4.43 18.73 4.05
C GLY A 231 4.92 18.01 2.79
N GLU A 232 5.45 18.75 1.82
CA GLU A 232 5.74 18.25 0.46
C GLU A 232 6.58 16.96 0.40
N PRO A 233 7.65 16.78 1.20
CA PRO A 233 8.41 15.53 1.18
C PRO A 233 7.56 14.29 1.50
N ALA A 234 6.53 14.41 2.36
CA ALA A 234 5.63 13.30 2.64
C ALA A 234 4.65 13.03 1.49
N TYR A 235 4.18 14.07 0.80
CA TYR A 235 3.32 13.89 -0.38
C TYR A 235 4.06 13.21 -1.52
N ASP A 236 5.31 13.60 -1.77
CA ASP A 236 6.15 12.98 -2.79
C ASP A 236 6.48 11.52 -2.41
N ALA A 237 6.94 11.27 -1.19
CA ALA A 237 7.29 9.92 -0.74
C ALA A 237 6.08 8.96 -0.73
N PHE A 238 4.87 9.45 -0.43
CA PHE A 238 3.65 8.62 -0.37
C PHE A 238 2.86 8.55 -1.68
N GLY A 239 3.27 9.30 -2.70
CA GLY A 239 2.60 9.41 -3.99
C GLY A 239 2.96 8.31 -5.00
N PRO A 240 3.02 8.61 -6.30
CA PRO A 240 3.50 7.65 -7.29
C PRO A 240 4.97 7.28 -7.01
N LEU A 241 5.30 5.99 -7.03
CA LEU A 241 6.65 5.50 -6.72
C LEU A 241 7.11 4.40 -7.68
N TYR A 242 6.24 3.46 -8.03
CA TYR A 242 6.65 2.25 -8.74
C TYR A 242 6.45 2.31 -10.25
N GLY A 243 5.56 3.18 -10.74
CA GLY A 243 5.16 3.20 -12.14
C GLY A 243 4.40 1.93 -12.56
N SER A 244 3.66 1.31 -11.64
CA SER A 244 2.98 0.03 -11.89
C SER A 244 1.73 -0.15 -11.04
N THR A 245 1.04 -1.28 -11.18
CA THR A 245 -0.11 -1.65 -10.31
C THR A 245 0.19 -1.54 -8.82
N ARG A 246 1.46 -1.62 -8.41
CA ARG A 246 1.86 -1.43 -7.00
C ARG A 246 1.46 -0.07 -6.43
N ASP A 247 1.38 0.98 -7.26
CA ASP A 247 0.94 2.32 -6.83
C ASP A 247 -0.54 2.34 -6.40
N SER A 248 -1.34 1.34 -6.79
CA SER A 248 -2.71 1.18 -6.26
C SER A 248 -2.75 0.92 -4.75
N PHE A 249 -1.68 0.37 -4.19
CA PHE A 249 -1.55 0.08 -2.75
C PHE A 249 -0.89 1.24 -1.98
N ALA A 250 -0.62 2.38 -2.64
CA ALA A 250 -0.05 3.55 -1.98
C ALA A 250 -0.94 3.93 -0.76
N PRO A 251 -0.34 4.05 0.44
CA PRO A 251 -1.07 4.29 1.68
C PRO A 251 -1.43 5.78 1.81
N ILE A 252 -2.14 6.32 0.81
CA ILE A 252 -2.59 7.70 0.75
C ILE A 252 -3.90 7.80 1.52
N CYS A 253 -3.94 8.69 2.50
CA CYS A 253 -5.11 8.91 3.34
C CYS A 253 -6.30 9.47 2.55
N GLU A 254 -7.50 9.16 3.03
CA GLU A 254 -8.71 9.83 2.56
C GLU A 254 -8.66 11.35 2.85
N PRO A 255 -8.94 12.21 1.85
CA PRO A 255 -8.95 13.66 2.04
C PRO A 255 -10.02 14.09 3.06
N PRO A 256 -9.65 14.76 4.17
CA PRO A 256 -10.63 15.19 5.17
C PRO A 256 -11.49 16.37 4.68
N GLY A 257 -12.66 16.56 5.30
CA GLY A 257 -13.49 17.75 5.13
C GLY A 257 -14.32 17.80 3.84
N GLY A 258 -14.30 16.76 3.01
CA GLY A 258 -15.30 16.56 1.94
C GLY A 258 -15.26 17.57 0.80
N LEU A 259 -14.11 18.19 0.50
CA LEU A 259 -13.95 19.15 -0.61
C LEU A 259 -14.43 18.55 -1.95
N PHE A 260 -13.94 17.35 -2.29
CA PHE A 260 -14.27 16.67 -3.54
C PHE A 260 -15.64 16.00 -3.52
N ALA A 261 -16.35 16.02 -2.39
CA ALA A 261 -17.73 15.57 -2.29
C ALA A 261 -18.76 16.67 -2.66
N LEU A 262 -18.32 17.92 -2.84
CA LEU A 262 -19.18 19.02 -3.27
C LEU A 262 -19.79 18.72 -4.65
N PRO A 263 -21.06 19.12 -4.91
CA PRO A 263 -21.71 18.84 -6.19
C PRO A 263 -20.96 19.34 -7.41
N SER A 264 -20.30 20.50 -7.32
CA SER A 264 -19.51 21.06 -8.43
C SER A 264 -18.26 20.23 -8.74
N TRP A 265 -17.59 19.66 -7.73
CA TRP A 265 -16.48 18.74 -7.93
C TRP A 265 -16.93 17.41 -8.54
N LYS A 266 -18.08 16.87 -8.12
CA LYS A 266 -18.67 15.67 -8.74
C LYS A 266 -19.01 15.90 -10.21
N GLN A 267 -19.67 17.01 -10.53
CA GLN A 267 -19.96 17.38 -11.92
C GLN A 267 -18.70 17.59 -12.76
N LEU A 268 -17.64 18.14 -12.16
CA LEU A 268 -16.36 18.27 -12.83
C LEU A 268 -15.75 16.89 -13.14
N ASP A 269 -15.73 15.98 -12.16
CA ASP A 269 -15.24 14.60 -12.32
C ASP A 269 -16.02 13.83 -13.38
N ASP A 270 -17.36 13.92 -13.36
CA ASP A 270 -18.24 13.31 -14.37
C ASP A 270 -17.90 13.80 -15.78
N GLY A 271 -17.49 15.06 -15.95
CA GLY A 271 -17.10 15.64 -17.24
C GLY A 271 -15.75 15.13 -17.80
N PHE A 272 -14.93 14.47 -16.98
CA PHE A 272 -13.69 13.81 -17.40
C PHE A 272 -13.86 12.29 -17.57
N SER A 273 -14.95 11.69 -17.08
CA SER A 273 -15.15 10.24 -17.09
C SER A 273 -15.01 9.60 -18.48
N GLY A 274 -15.59 10.23 -19.52
CA GLY A 274 -15.50 9.73 -20.90
C GLY A 274 -14.06 9.70 -21.42
N LEU A 275 -13.32 10.80 -21.24
CA LEU A 275 -11.90 10.93 -21.59
C LEU A 275 -11.06 9.86 -20.87
N LEU A 276 -11.24 9.74 -19.55
CA LEU A 276 -10.47 8.82 -18.72
C LEU A 276 -10.78 7.34 -19.05
N GLU A 277 -12.03 7.01 -19.39
CA GLU A 277 -12.40 5.66 -19.81
C GLU A 277 -11.79 5.31 -21.18
N ALA A 278 -11.84 6.24 -22.14
CA ALA A 278 -11.26 6.04 -23.46
C ALA A 278 -9.76 5.71 -23.38
N LEU A 279 -9.02 6.52 -22.63
CA LEU A 279 -7.56 6.43 -22.52
C LEU A 279 -7.08 5.37 -21.53
N GLY A 280 -7.87 5.09 -20.49
CA GLY A 280 -7.52 4.11 -19.47
C GLY A 280 -7.40 2.68 -20.00
N LYS A 281 -7.96 2.39 -21.19
CA LYS A 281 -7.88 1.09 -21.87
C LYS A 281 -6.47 0.78 -22.36
N ASP A 282 -5.75 1.78 -22.85
CA ASP A 282 -4.42 1.61 -23.45
C ASP A 282 -3.27 2.01 -22.50
N ALA A 283 -3.57 2.69 -21.38
CA ALA A 283 -2.59 3.17 -20.41
C ALA A 283 -1.88 2.09 -19.57
N GLY A 284 -2.16 0.80 -19.78
CA GLY A 284 -1.48 -0.32 -19.11
C GLY A 284 -1.44 -0.21 -17.57
N THR A 285 -0.32 -0.61 -16.96
CA THR A 285 -0.13 -0.54 -15.49
C THR A 285 0.42 0.82 -15.02
N ILE A 286 0.91 1.68 -15.92
CA ILE A 286 1.46 2.99 -15.54
C ILE A 286 0.37 3.93 -15.03
N ARG A 287 -0.89 3.75 -15.44
CA ARG A 287 -2.05 4.53 -14.96
C ARG A 287 -2.22 4.56 -13.44
N TYR A 288 -1.79 3.51 -12.74
CA TYR A 288 -1.89 3.46 -11.28
C TYR A 288 -0.98 4.49 -10.59
N ALA A 289 0.12 4.89 -11.24
CA ALA A 289 0.94 6.02 -10.81
C ALA A 289 0.12 7.32 -10.87
N SER A 290 -0.56 7.60 -11.99
CA SER A 290 -1.44 8.77 -12.12
C SER A 290 -2.58 8.76 -11.09
N TYR A 291 -3.17 7.59 -10.81
CA TYR A 291 -4.22 7.48 -9.79
C TYR A 291 -3.69 7.78 -8.38
N ALA A 292 -2.48 7.33 -8.06
CA ALA A 292 -1.82 7.70 -6.81
C ALA A 292 -1.55 9.22 -6.75
N GLU A 293 -1.11 9.82 -7.86
CA GLU A 293 -0.93 11.27 -7.93
C GLU A 293 -2.24 12.03 -7.69
N TRP A 294 -3.34 11.62 -8.33
CA TRP A 294 -4.64 12.27 -8.13
C TRP A 294 -5.13 12.19 -6.68
N ARG A 295 -4.87 11.06 -6.01
CA ARG A 295 -5.14 10.91 -4.57
C ARG A 295 -4.25 11.84 -3.74
N ILE A 296 -2.97 12.01 -4.08
CA ILE A 296 -2.08 12.99 -3.45
C ILE A 296 -2.58 14.42 -3.67
N ILE A 297 -3.00 14.78 -4.87
CA ILE A 297 -3.55 16.11 -5.18
C ILE A 297 -4.73 16.40 -4.25
N ALA A 298 -5.66 15.45 -4.15
CA ALA A 298 -6.83 15.58 -3.32
C ALA A 298 -6.48 15.69 -1.83
N LEU A 299 -5.61 14.82 -1.33
CA LEU A 299 -5.17 14.85 0.07
C LEU A 299 -4.42 16.15 0.40
N ARG A 300 -3.51 16.62 -0.47
CA ARG A 300 -2.78 17.87 -0.31
C ARG A 300 -3.73 19.06 -0.25
N ALA A 301 -4.74 19.09 -1.11
CA ALA A 301 -5.75 20.16 -1.13
C ALA A 301 -6.56 20.20 0.18
N ALA A 302 -6.86 19.03 0.73
CA ALA A 302 -7.61 18.91 1.97
C ALA A 302 -6.77 19.15 3.23
N VAL A 303 -5.47 18.83 3.22
CA VAL A 303 -4.62 18.87 4.43
C VAL A 303 -3.72 20.10 4.46
N SER A 304 -3.03 20.39 3.36
CA SER A 304 -1.99 21.43 3.26
C SER A 304 -2.21 22.34 2.04
N PRO A 305 -3.38 22.99 1.90
CA PRO A 305 -3.78 23.69 0.67
C PRO A 305 -2.84 24.83 0.26
N LEU A 306 -2.18 25.48 1.23
CA LEU A 306 -1.23 26.56 0.94
C LEU A 306 0.01 26.11 0.15
N LEU A 307 0.35 24.81 0.17
CA LEU A 307 1.47 24.29 -0.62
C LEU A 307 1.27 24.54 -2.11
N TYR A 308 0.03 24.56 -2.61
CA TYR A 308 -0.26 24.84 -4.03
C TYR A 308 0.17 26.23 -4.50
N LEU A 309 0.52 27.15 -3.61
CA LEU A 309 1.10 28.44 -3.99
C LEU A 309 2.63 28.41 -4.10
N GLN A 310 3.29 27.31 -3.71
CA GLN A 310 4.73 27.17 -3.84
C GLN A 310 5.15 27.08 -5.32
N PRO A 311 6.30 27.68 -5.69
CA PRO A 311 6.75 27.71 -7.08
C PRO A 311 6.87 26.32 -7.73
N ASP A 312 7.39 25.34 -6.99
CA ASP A 312 7.60 23.99 -7.53
C ASP A 312 6.29 23.29 -7.87
N LEU A 313 5.27 23.43 -7.01
CA LEU A 313 3.94 22.87 -7.29
C LEU A 313 3.21 23.64 -8.39
N ARG A 314 3.35 24.97 -8.45
CA ARG A 314 2.80 25.79 -9.54
C ARG A 314 3.45 25.44 -10.88
N LYS A 315 4.74 25.08 -10.87
CA LYS A 315 5.45 24.59 -12.06
C LYS A 315 4.99 23.18 -12.43
N ARG A 316 4.88 22.28 -11.46
CA ARG A 316 4.48 20.87 -11.67
C ARG A 316 3.09 20.76 -12.29
N TYR A 317 2.15 21.55 -11.79
CA TYR A 317 0.74 21.45 -12.16
C TYR A 317 0.26 22.54 -13.13
N GLY A 318 1.16 23.43 -13.57
CA GLY A 318 0.82 24.48 -14.52
C GLY A 318 -0.14 25.55 -14.00
N ASN A 319 -0.70 26.30 -14.96
CA ASN A 319 -1.58 27.44 -14.72
C ASN A 319 -3.04 27.09 -15.06
N ASP A 320 -3.85 28.11 -15.30
CA ASP A 320 -5.28 27.98 -15.60
C ASP A 320 -5.53 26.93 -16.71
N PRO A 321 -6.29 25.86 -16.44
CA PRO A 321 -6.55 24.79 -17.40
C PRO A 321 -7.48 25.18 -18.56
N ASP A 322 -8.15 26.35 -18.50
CA ASP A 322 -9.18 26.72 -19.48
C ASP A 322 -8.65 26.70 -20.93
N GLN A 323 -7.44 27.22 -21.14
CA GLN A 323 -6.81 27.24 -22.46
C GLN A 323 -6.40 25.85 -22.92
N ALA A 324 -5.88 25.01 -22.01
CA ALA A 324 -5.50 23.64 -22.33
C ALA A 324 -6.72 22.80 -22.76
N ILE A 325 -7.85 22.95 -22.06
CA ILE A 325 -9.11 22.27 -22.44
C ILE A 325 -9.63 22.80 -23.80
N ALA A 326 -9.54 24.11 -24.02
CA ALA A 326 -9.98 24.74 -25.26
C ALA A 326 -9.14 24.29 -26.47
N ALA A 327 -7.82 24.14 -26.26
CA ALA A 327 -6.86 23.76 -27.28
C ALA A 327 -6.73 22.23 -27.46
N TRP A 328 -7.50 21.43 -26.71
CA TRP A 328 -7.46 19.98 -26.80
C TRP A 328 -7.68 19.51 -28.25
N SER A 329 -6.68 18.81 -28.78
CA SER A 329 -6.57 18.44 -30.19
C SER A 329 -6.37 16.93 -30.43
N ALA A 330 -6.44 16.10 -29.38
CA ALA A 330 -6.58 14.66 -29.56
C ALA A 330 -7.91 14.35 -30.26
N GLU A 331 -8.09 13.12 -30.75
CA GLU A 331 -9.26 12.77 -31.58
C GLU A 331 -10.56 13.14 -30.84
N ASP A 332 -11.49 13.82 -31.55
CA ASP A 332 -12.77 14.25 -30.97
C ASP A 332 -13.61 13.07 -30.45
N SER A 333 -13.29 11.84 -30.87
CA SER A 333 -13.83 10.59 -30.33
C SER A 333 -13.50 10.35 -28.87
N ASP A 334 -12.36 10.87 -28.39
CA ASP A 334 -11.86 10.60 -27.06
C ASP A 334 -12.43 11.59 -26.03
N TRP A 335 -12.67 12.85 -26.46
CA TRP A 335 -13.32 13.86 -25.61
C TRP A 335 -14.14 14.88 -26.42
N PRO A 336 -15.46 14.67 -26.53
CA PRO A 336 -16.34 15.50 -27.34
C PRO A 336 -16.28 16.99 -27.00
N ALA A 337 -16.30 17.84 -28.03
CA ALA A 337 -16.26 19.31 -27.86
C ALA A 337 -17.39 19.85 -26.95
N ALA A 338 -18.56 19.19 -26.93
CA ALA A 338 -19.67 19.54 -26.06
C ALA A 338 -19.34 19.30 -24.57
N GLU A 339 -18.67 18.20 -24.25
CA GLU A 339 -18.22 17.87 -22.89
C GLU A 339 -17.11 18.81 -22.44
N ARG A 340 -16.12 19.08 -23.31
CA ARG A 340 -15.07 20.08 -23.08
C ARG A 340 -15.65 21.44 -22.75
N LYS A 341 -16.63 21.89 -23.53
CA LYS A 341 -17.34 23.17 -23.29
C LYS A 341 -18.08 23.17 -21.95
N ALA A 342 -18.72 22.06 -21.59
CA ALA A 342 -19.42 21.92 -20.31
C ALA A 342 -18.43 21.98 -19.12
N VAL A 343 -17.30 21.27 -19.20
CA VAL A 343 -16.23 21.29 -18.20
C VAL A 343 -15.68 22.70 -18.01
N ARG A 344 -15.36 23.41 -19.11
CA ARG A 344 -14.88 24.80 -19.04
C ARG A 344 -15.88 25.73 -18.36
N ALA A 345 -17.16 25.59 -18.66
CA ALA A 345 -18.22 26.37 -18.04
C ALA A 345 -18.36 26.10 -16.52
N LEU A 346 -17.96 24.93 -16.04
CA LEU A 346 -17.97 24.58 -14.61
C LEU A 346 -16.77 25.18 -13.83
N LEU A 347 -15.63 25.43 -14.47
CA LEU A 347 -14.39 25.86 -13.79
C LEU A 347 -14.58 27.07 -12.85
N PRO A 348 -15.28 28.17 -13.25
CA PRO A 348 -15.49 29.30 -12.35
C PRO A 348 -16.28 28.91 -11.09
N LYS A 349 -17.30 28.05 -11.24
CA LYS A 349 -18.12 27.57 -10.12
C LYS A 349 -17.32 26.67 -9.19
N VAL A 350 -16.52 25.74 -9.72
CA VAL A 350 -15.68 24.85 -8.91
C VAL A 350 -14.66 25.66 -8.12
N ARG A 351 -14.05 26.69 -8.74
CA ARG A 351 -13.13 27.61 -8.04
C ARG A 351 -13.83 28.36 -6.91
N ALA A 352 -15.01 28.92 -7.16
CA ALA A 352 -15.78 29.66 -6.16
C ALA A 352 -16.19 28.76 -4.97
N ASP A 353 -16.71 27.56 -5.24
CA ASP A 353 -17.11 26.61 -4.20
C ASP A 353 -15.89 26.12 -3.39
N THR A 354 -14.75 25.92 -4.04
CA THR A 354 -13.49 25.56 -3.38
C THR A 354 -12.97 26.70 -2.49
N ALA A 355 -13.01 27.95 -2.96
CA ALA A 355 -12.64 29.11 -2.16
C ALA A 355 -13.55 29.25 -0.93
N ALA A 356 -14.87 29.11 -1.11
CA ALA A 356 -15.84 29.13 0.00
C ALA A 356 -15.59 28.00 1.01
N TRP A 357 -15.23 26.80 0.53
CA TRP A 357 -14.84 25.67 1.38
C TRP A 357 -13.57 25.99 2.17
N LEU A 358 -12.53 26.55 1.54
CA LEU A 358 -11.28 26.94 2.21
C LEU A 358 -11.51 28.02 3.29
N VAL A 359 -12.35 29.02 3.02
CA VAL A 359 -12.74 30.02 4.02
C VAL A 359 -13.42 29.36 5.22
N ARG A 360 -14.36 28.44 4.97
CA ARG A 360 -15.15 27.80 6.03
C ARG A 360 -14.35 26.78 6.84
N GLU A 361 -13.75 25.80 6.17
CA GLU A 361 -13.10 24.64 6.79
C GLU A 361 -11.66 24.92 7.22
N LYS A 362 -10.96 25.82 6.51
CA LYS A 362 -9.55 26.15 6.78
C LYS A 362 -9.35 27.51 7.40
N ARG A 363 -10.44 28.27 7.63
CA ARG A 363 -10.41 29.64 8.18
C ARG A 363 -9.49 30.56 7.38
N MET A 364 -9.38 30.30 6.08
CA MET A 364 -8.48 31.01 5.19
C MET A 364 -9.06 32.39 4.84
N PRO A 365 -8.25 33.46 4.78
CA PRO A 365 -8.70 34.76 4.28
C PRO A 365 -9.22 34.64 2.84
N ALA A 366 -10.34 35.28 2.53
CA ALA A 366 -11.04 35.13 1.25
C ALA A 366 -10.12 35.30 0.02
N LYS A 367 -9.32 36.37 -0.02
CA LYS A 367 -8.39 36.62 -1.13
C LYS A 367 -7.35 35.51 -1.30
N GLN A 368 -6.87 34.94 -0.20
CA GLN A 368 -5.92 33.83 -0.24
C GLN A 368 -6.63 32.53 -0.66
N ALA A 369 -7.85 32.32 -0.18
CA ALA A 369 -8.69 31.19 -0.57
C ALA A 369 -8.96 31.18 -2.08
N ASP A 370 -9.20 32.34 -2.70
CA ASP A 370 -9.38 32.44 -4.16
C ASP A 370 -8.12 32.00 -4.92
N GLN A 371 -6.94 32.46 -4.49
CA GLN A 371 -5.66 32.09 -5.12
C GLN A 371 -5.37 30.60 -4.99
N VAL A 372 -5.59 30.05 -3.80
CA VAL A 372 -5.38 28.64 -3.50
C VAL A 372 -6.39 27.76 -4.24
N ALA A 373 -7.66 28.16 -4.29
CA ALA A 373 -8.70 27.46 -5.03
C ALA A 373 -8.37 27.37 -6.52
N ALA A 374 -7.90 28.47 -7.12
CA ALA A 374 -7.47 28.46 -8.51
C ALA A 374 -6.32 27.47 -8.75
N ALA A 375 -5.33 27.42 -7.85
CA ALA A 375 -4.20 26.50 -7.97
C ALA A 375 -4.58 25.02 -7.75
N ILE A 376 -5.50 24.74 -6.81
CA ILE A 376 -6.03 23.38 -6.59
C ILE A 376 -6.81 22.89 -7.82
N VAL A 377 -7.68 23.73 -8.38
CA VAL A 377 -8.44 23.39 -9.59
C VAL A 377 -7.51 23.16 -10.77
N ALA A 378 -6.49 24.00 -10.95
CA ALA A 378 -5.48 23.80 -11.98
C ALA A 378 -4.76 22.46 -11.81
N ALA A 379 -4.28 22.12 -10.62
CA ALA A 379 -3.60 20.86 -10.37
C ALA A 379 -4.47 19.63 -10.64
N TRP A 380 -5.71 19.65 -10.15
CA TRP A 380 -6.61 18.52 -10.35
C TRP A 380 -6.96 18.30 -11.82
N VAL A 381 -7.17 19.40 -12.57
CA VAL A 381 -7.56 19.34 -13.99
C VAL A 381 -6.35 18.99 -14.87
N ASN A 382 -5.24 19.70 -14.71
CA ASN A 382 -4.05 19.48 -15.53
C ASN A 382 -3.49 18.06 -15.33
N ALA A 383 -3.50 17.52 -14.11
CA ALA A 383 -3.08 16.13 -13.90
C ALA A 383 -3.95 15.07 -14.62
N ARG A 384 -5.19 15.41 -15.02
CA ARG A 384 -6.05 14.55 -15.86
C ARG A 384 -5.80 14.77 -17.34
N LEU A 385 -5.50 16.01 -17.74
CA LEU A 385 -5.08 16.33 -19.11
C LEU A 385 -3.71 15.72 -19.43
N ASP A 386 -2.76 15.77 -18.50
CA ASP A 386 -1.42 15.19 -18.65
C ASP A 386 -1.47 13.65 -18.73
N PHE A 387 -2.41 13.02 -18.03
CA PHE A 387 -2.68 11.59 -18.19
C PHE A 387 -3.18 11.25 -19.60
N ALA A 388 -3.78 12.24 -20.27
CA ALA A 388 -4.42 12.07 -21.56
C ALA A 388 -3.51 12.35 -22.77
N GLY A 389 -2.28 12.84 -22.55
CA GLY A 389 -1.28 13.07 -23.59
C GLY A 389 -0.96 14.53 -23.80
#